data_AF-A0A1S2YD19-F1
#
_entry.id   AF-A0A1S2YD19-F1
#
_cell.length_a   1.000
_cell.length_b   1.000
_cell.length_c   1.000
_cell.angle_alpha   90.00
_cell.angle_beta   90.00
_cell.angle_gamma   90.00
#
_symmetry.space_group_name_H-M   'P 1'
#
loop_
_entity.id
_entity.type
_entity.pdbx_description
1 polymer ?
#
loop_
_entity_poly.entity_id
_entity_poly.type
_entity_poly.pdbx_seq_one_letter_code
_entity_poly.pdbx_strand_id
1 'polypeptide(L)'
;MSQGRGSASINIITLISLLCLLVLAERANAATYTVGGPGGWTFNTNTWPDGKKFKAGDVLIFKYDSTTHNVVAVDKSGYSGCKTPGGAKVFSTGSDQIRLGRGLNYFICNFPGHCESGMKVAINAS
;
A
#
# COMPACT_ATOMS: atom_id res chain seq x y z
N MET A 1 -58.02 -16.52 -24.28
CA MET A 1 -57.55 -15.38 -23.48
C MET A 1 -56.18 -15.72 -22.90
N SER A 2 -55.09 -15.25 -23.49
CA SER A 2 -53.74 -15.38 -22.93
C SER A 2 -53.39 -14.10 -22.15
N GLN A 3 -53.52 -14.15 -20.83
CA GLN A 3 -53.14 -13.05 -19.95
C GLN A 3 -51.67 -13.13 -19.53
N GLY A 4 -51.05 -11.95 -19.48
CA GLY A 4 -49.62 -11.72 -19.46
C GLY A 4 -48.92 -12.15 -18.18
N ARG A 5 -47.88 -12.97 -18.34
CA ARG A 5 -46.89 -13.32 -17.31
C ARG A 5 -45.57 -12.55 -17.47
N GLY A 6 -45.53 -11.55 -18.37
CA GLY A 6 -44.30 -10.89 -18.82
C GLY A 6 -43.71 -9.90 -17.83
N SER A 7 -44.47 -8.92 -17.35
CA SER A 7 -43.87 -7.74 -16.68
C SER A 7 -43.46 -7.96 -15.22
N ALA A 8 -44.23 -8.69 -14.41
CA ALA A 8 -43.91 -8.90 -12.99
C ALA A 8 -42.68 -9.81 -12.80
N SER A 9 -42.55 -10.83 -13.65
CA SER A 9 -41.42 -11.77 -13.65
C SER A 9 -40.11 -11.09 -14.04
N ILE A 10 -40.14 -10.15 -15.00
CA ILE A 10 -38.97 -9.36 -15.41
C ILE A 10 -38.48 -8.50 -14.25
N ASN A 11 -39.38 -7.81 -13.53
CA ASN A 11 -39.02 -6.96 -12.40
C ASN A 11 -38.37 -7.73 -11.24
N ILE A 12 -38.84 -8.96 -10.97
CA ILE A 12 -38.26 -9.83 -9.93
C ILE A 12 -36.87 -10.32 -10.34
N ILE A 13 -36.68 -10.74 -11.59
CA ILE A 13 -35.38 -11.20 -12.09
C ILE A 13 -34.37 -10.05 -12.08
N THR A 14 -34.76 -8.84 -12.50
CA THR A 14 -33.88 -7.66 -12.44
C THR A 14 -33.51 -7.28 -11.01
N LEU A 15 -34.46 -7.41 -10.06
CA LEU A 15 -34.20 -7.11 -8.65
C LEU A 15 -33.24 -8.13 -8.03
N ILE A 16 -33.42 -9.42 -8.31
CA ILE A 16 -32.53 -10.49 -7.85
C ILE A 16 -31.14 -10.33 -8.47
N SER A 17 -31.05 -10.02 -9.76
CA SER A 17 -29.77 -9.75 -10.44
C SER A 17 -29.03 -8.56 -9.82
N LEU A 18 -29.73 -7.46 -9.55
CA LEU A 18 -29.15 -6.28 -8.89
C LEU A 18 -28.70 -6.59 -7.46
N LEU A 19 -29.49 -7.37 -6.71
CA LEU A 19 -29.13 -7.81 -5.36
C LEU A 19 -27.89 -8.73 -5.38
N CYS A 20 -27.80 -9.65 -6.34
CA CYS A 20 -26.61 -10.48 -6.55
C CYS A 20 -25.36 -9.64 -6.86
N LEU A 21 -25.48 -8.59 -7.69
CA LEU A 21 -24.36 -7.69 -7.99
C LEU A 21 -23.89 -6.92 -6.74
N LEU A 22 -24.81 -6.52 -5.86
CA LEU A 22 -24.46 -5.87 -4.58
C LEU A 22 -23.81 -6.83 -3.59
N VAL A 23 -24.18 -8.11 -3.60
CA VAL A 23 -23.54 -9.16 -2.77
C VAL A 23 -22.14 -9.51 -3.29
N LEU A 24 -21.92 -9.42 -4.61
CA LEU A 24 -20.60 -9.60 -5.23
C LEU A 24 -19.71 -8.36 -5.15
N ALA A 25 -20.22 -7.22 -4.66
CA ALA A 25 -19.44 -6.01 -4.49
C ALA A 25 -18.47 -6.19 -3.31
N GLU A 26 -17.21 -6.54 -3.61
CA GLU A 26 -16.16 -6.52 -2.60
C GLU A 26 -15.93 -5.08 -2.10
N ARG A 27 -15.86 -4.92 -0.77
CA ARG A 27 -15.46 -3.65 -0.15
C ARG A 27 -14.00 -3.38 -0.48
N ALA A 28 -13.73 -2.39 -1.33
CA ALA A 28 -12.38 -1.90 -1.59
C ALA A 28 -11.88 -1.04 -0.41
N ASN A 29 -11.57 -1.67 0.72
CA ASN A 29 -10.89 -0.99 1.82
C ASN A 29 -9.38 -1.05 1.59
N ALA A 30 -8.71 0.10 1.72
CA ALA A 30 -7.26 0.16 1.78
C ALA A 30 -6.79 -0.54 3.07
N ALA A 31 -5.90 -1.51 2.93
CA ALA A 31 -5.24 -2.13 4.08
C ALA A 31 -4.14 -1.21 4.62
N THR A 32 -3.84 -1.36 5.90
CA THR A 32 -2.79 -0.59 6.58
C THR A 32 -1.72 -1.54 7.09
N TYR A 33 -0.46 -1.24 6.80
CA TYR A 33 0.69 -2.06 7.18
C TYR A 33 1.70 -1.25 7.98
N THR A 34 2.02 -1.68 9.20
CA THR A 34 3.16 -1.14 9.93
C THR A 34 4.44 -1.77 9.40
N VAL A 35 5.28 -0.96 8.77
CA VAL A 35 6.58 -1.40 8.22
C VAL A 35 7.46 -1.92 9.35
N GLY A 36 8.02 -3.12 9.19
CA GLY A 36 8.79 -3.82 10.22
C GLY A 36 7.96 -4.43 11.37
N GLY A 37 6.64 -4.28 11.35
CA GLY A 37 5.77 -4.85 12.38
C GLY A 37 6.04 -4.25 13.77
N PRO A 38 6.11 -5.07 14.84
CA PRO A 38 6.40 -4.57 16.20
C PRO A 38 7.76 -3.88 16.35
N GLY A 39 8.74 -4.21 15.49
CA GLY A 39 10.07 -3.59 15.50
C GLY A 39 10.11 -2.21 14.85
N GLY A 40 9.08 -1.83 14.09
CA GLY A 40 9.01 -0.56 13.39
C GLY A 40 10.01 -0.42 12.24
N TRP A 41 10.21 0.82 11.80
CA TRP A 41 11.14 1.16 10.74
C TRP A 41 12.56 1.23 11.29
N THR A 42 13.37 0.20 10.99
CA THR A 42 14.72 0.02 11.53
C THR A 42 15.66 -0.68 10.53
N PHE A 43 16.88 -1.03 10.94
CA PHE A 43 17.84 -1.77 10.13
C PHE A 43 17.31 -3.15 9.70
N ASN A 44 17.81 -3.68 8.59
CA ASN A 44 17.41 -4.98 8.03
C ASN A 44 15.90 -5.15 7.76
N THR A 45 15.16 -4.06 7.52
CA THR A 45 13.73 -4.11 7.19
C THR A 45 13.47 -4.48 5.72
N ASN A 46 14.51 -4.69 4.91
CA ASN A 46 14.42 -4.97 3.47
C ASN A 46 13.71 -6.28 3.10
N THR A 47 13.63 -7.25 4.00
CA THR A 47 12.88 -8.50 3.81
C THR A 47 11.45 -8.43 4.35
N TRP A 48 11.09 -7.36 5.08
CA TRP A 48 9.75 -7.22 5.63
C TRP A 48 8.63 -7.31 4.58
N PRO A 49 8.77 -6.81 3.33
CA PRO A 49 7.73 -6.98 2.32
C PRO A 49 7.43 -8.43 1.92
N ASP A 50 8.32 -9.39 2.22
CA ASP A 50 8.20 -10.77 1.75
C ASP A 50 6.92 -11.44 2.24
N GLY A 51 6.28 -12.18 1.33
CA GLY A 51 5.01 -12.89 1.55
C GLY A 51 3.76 -11.99 1.64
N LYS A 52 3.89 -10.67 1.54
CA LYS A 52 2.75 -9.74 1.61
C LYS A 52 2.23 -9.42 0.22
N LYS A 53 0.92 -9.21 0.14
CA LYS A 53 0.22 -8.78 -1.08
C LYS A 53 -0.30 -7.37 -0.85
N PHE A 54 0.36 -6.39 -1.45
CA PHE A 54 -0.03 -4.99 -1.38
C PHE A 54 -0.93 -4.63 -2.55
N LYS A 55 -1.92 -3.77 -2.31
CA LYS A 55 -2.79 -3.20 -3.33
C LYS A 55 -2.54 -1.71 -3.47
N ALA A 56 -2.76 -1.20 -4.68
CA ALA A 56 -2.72 0.23 -4.91
C ALA A 56 -3.72 0.93 -3.97
N GLY A 57 -3.23 1.91 -3.21
CA GLY A 57 -4.02 2.65 -2.24
C GLY A 57 -3.97 2.16 -0.81
N ASP A 58 -3.33 1.01 -0.53
CA ASP A 58 -2.96 0.61 0.83
C ASP A 58 -2.04 1.66 1.47
N VAL A 59 -1.99 1.68 2.80
CA VAL A 59 -1.20 2.65 3.59
C VAL A 59 -0.08 1.94 4.32
N LEU A 60 1.13 2.45 4.20
CA LEU A 60 2.26 2.09 5.03
C LEU A 60 2.38 3.05 6.20
N ILE A 61 2.52 2.51 7.41
CA ILE A 61 2.88 3.28 8.61
C ILE A 61 4.35 3.00 8.92
N PHE A 62 5.16 4.05 8.88
CA PHE A 62 6.55 4.03 9.30
C PHE A 62 6.65 4.60 10.72
N LYS A 63 6.97 3.75 11.70
CA LYS A 63 7.19 4.16 13.09
C LYS A 63 8.67 4.12 13.43
N TYR A 64 9.23 5.23 13.90
CA TYR A 64 10.66 5.36 14.20
C TYR A 64 10.93 6.59 15.09
N ASP A 65 12.12 6.66 15.66
CA ASP A 65 12.62 7.88 16.31
C ASP A 65 13.08 8.87 15.23
N SER A 66 12.37 10.00 15.10
CA SER A 66 12.62 11.01 14.07
C SER A 66 13.92 11.79 14.26
N THR A 67 14.60 11.64 15.40
CA THR A 67 15.93 12.23 15.62
C THR A 67 17.04 11.39 15.00
N THR A 68 16.81 10.10 14.76
CA THR A 68 17.81 9.15 14.26
C THR A 68 17.45 8.53 12.91
N HIS A 69 16.19 8.64 12.48
CA HIS A 69 15.70 8.03 11.25
C HIS A 69 14.76 8.96 10.49
N ASN A 70 14.58 8.68 9.20
CA ASN A 70 13.56 9.29 8.36
C ASN A 70 13.06 8.30 7.30
N VAL A 71 12.13 8.75 6.46
CA VAL A 71 11.66 8.01 5.29
C VAL A 71 11.80 8.89 4.06
N VAL A 72 12.39 8.36 3.00
CA VAL A 72 12.54 9.04 1.72
C VAL A 72 11.94 8.18 0.63
N ALA A 73 10.98 8.73 -0.12
CA ALA A 73 10.46 8.10 -1.32
C ALA A 73 11.47 8.28 -2.47
N VAL A 74 11.90 7.18 -3.08
CA VAL A 74 12.92 7.17 -4.13
C VAL A 74 12.45 6.39 -5.35
N ASP A 75 13.22 6.48 -6.44
CA ASP A 75 13.07 5.59 -7.59
C ASP A 75 13.89 4.30 -7.40
N LYS A 76 13.84 3.42 -8.40
CA LYS A 76 14.59 2.15 -8.37
C LYS A 76 16.10 2.36 -8.25
N SER A 77 16.65 3.41 -8.88
CA SER A 77 18.09 3.69 -8.84
C SER A 77 18.51 4.21 -7.46
N GLY A 78 17.73 5.12 -6.88
CA GLY A 78 17.90 5.62 -5.52
C GLY A 78 17.78 4.52 -4.48
N TYR A 79 16.85 3.57 -4.67
CA TYR A 79 16.77 2.37 -3.83
C TYR A 79 18.03 1.52 -3.94
N SER A 80 18.41 1.10 -5.15
CA SER A 80 19.56 0.20 -5.37
C SER A 80 20.88 0.82 -4.92
N GLY A 81 21.09 2.11 -5.18
CA GLY A 81 22.31 2.82 -4.87
C GLY A 81 22.31 3.54 -3.52
N CYS A 82 21.23 3.47 -2.74
CA CYS A 82 21.07 4.24 -1.50
C CYS A 82 21.28 5.76 -1.69
N LYS A 83 20.72 6.30 -2.77
CA LYS A 83 20.83 7.72 -3.13
C LYS A 83 19.48 8.40 -3.06
N THR A 84 19.47 9.61 -2.49
CA THR A 84 18.31 10.49 -2.52
C THR A 84 18.35 11.31 -3.82
N PRO A 85 17.41 11.10 -4.77
CA PRO A 85 17.33 11.92 -5.97
C PRO A 85 16.90 13.36 -5.62
N GLY A 86 17.27 14.32 -6.46
CA GLY A 86 16.84 15.71 -6.30
C GLY A 86 15.31 15.83 -6.29
N GLY A 87 14.76 16.57 -5.33
CA GLY A 87 13.31 16.74 -5.18
C GLY A 87 12.58 15.56 -4.54
N ALA A 88 13.30 14.54 -4.04
CA ALA A 88 12.69 13.44 -3.30
C ALA A 88 11.90 13.96 -2.10
N LYS A 89 10.73 13.35 -1.86
CA LYS A 89 9.92 13.64 -0.69
C LYS A 89 10.53 12.98 0.54
N VAL A 90 10.86 13.79 1.53
CA VAL A 90 11.37 13.36 2.84
C VAL A 90 10.27 13.49 3.87
N PHE A 91 10.11 12.46 4.68
CA PHE A 91 9.18 12.39 5.80
C PHE A 91 9.97 12.17 7.09
N SER A 92 9.60 12.89 8.15
CA SER A 92 10.38 12.98 9.38
C SER A 92 9.50 13.13 10.63
N THR A 93 8.26 12.65 10.62
CA THR A 93 7.36 12.81 11.77
C THR A 93 7.57 11.74 12.84
N GLY A 94 8.23 10.62 12.51
CA GLY A 94 8.36 9.44 13.38
C GLY A 94 7.15 8.50 13.36
N SER A 95 6.06 8.89 12.68
CA SER A 95 4.86 8.06 12.47
C SER A 95 4.20 8.37 11.11
N ASP A 96 5.00 8.35 10.04
CA ASP A 96 4.52 8.74 8.71
C ASP A 96 3.57 7.72 8.12
N GLN A 97 2.51 8.21 7.48
CA GLN A 97 1.55 7.41 6.75
C GLN A 97 1.67 7.70 5.26
N ILE A 98 2.03 6.69 4.48
CA ILE A 98 2.28 6.83 3.05
C ILE A 98 1.37 5.87 2.27
N ARG A 99 0.54 6.44 1.39
CA ARG A 99 -0.32 5.68 0.50
C ARG A 99 0.48 5.11 -0.67
N LEU A 100 0.33 3.83 -0.94
CA LEU A 100 0.98 3.15 -2.05
C LEU A 100 0.35 3.56 -3.39
N GLY A 101 1.20 3.95 -4.34
CA GLY A 101 0.82 4.03 -5.75
C GLY A 101 0.74 2.64 -6.37
N ARG A 102 0.07 2.52 -7.53
CA ARG A 102 0.11 1.28 -8.33
C ARG A 102 1.54 1.03 -8.83
N GLY A 103 1.97 -0.23 -8.79
CA GLY A 103 3.29 -0.68 -9.21
C GLY A 103 4.33 -0.59 -8.11
N LEU A 104 5.57 -0.29 -8.49
CA LEU A 104 6.73 -0.30 -7.61
C LEU A 104 6.82 1.00 -6.81
N ASN A 105 6.93 0.85 -5.49
CA ASN A 105 7.15 1.92 -4.52
C ASN A 105 8.44 1.61 -3.74
N TYR A 106 9.32 2.60 -3.61
CA TYR A 106 10.60 2.43 -2.93
C TYR A 106 10.79 3.46 -1.83
N PHE A 107 11.24 2.99 -0.67
CA PHE A 107 11.49 3.83 0.49
C PHE A 107 12.83 3.47 1.12
N ILE A 108 13.59 4.49 1.56
CA ILE A 108 14.86 4.34 2.26
C ILE A 108 14.92 5.27 3.47
N CYS A 109 15.79 4.98 4.43
CA CYS A 109 16.29 5.96 5.38
C CYS A 109 17.61 6.49 4.81
N ASN A 110 17.75 7.81 4.67
CA ASN A 110 18.94 8.41 4.05
C ASN A 110 19.98 8.92 5.06
N PHE A 111 19.80 8.60 6.35
CA PHE A 111 20.85 8.81 7.34
C PHE A 111 22.10 8.00 6.94
N PRO A 112 23.32 8.53 7.10
CA PRO A 112 24.54 7.90 6.62
C PRO A 112 24.68 6.43 7.06
N GLY A 113 24.76 5.51 6.10
CA GLY A 113 24.93 4.07 6.35
C GLY A 113 23.65 3.29 6.66
N HIS A 114 22.50 3.96 6.83
CA HIS A 114 21.26 3.28 7.24
C HIS A 114 20.64 2.47 6.10
N CYS A 115 20.55 3.06 4.90
CA CYS A 115 20.05 2.36 3.74
C CYS A 115 20.92 1.15 3.37
N GLU A 116 22.24 1.31 3.44
CA GLU A 116 23.23 0.25 3.19
C GLU A 116 23.10 -0.89 4.22
N SER A 117 22.71 -0.55 5.45
CA SER A 117 22.41 -1.49 6.54
C SER A 117 20.98 -2.07 6.47
N GLY A 118 20.36 -2.06 5.29
CA GLY A 118 19.07 -2.70 5.03
C GLY A 118 17.84 -1.90 5.50
N MET A 119 17.98 -0.63 5.88
CA MET A 119 16.86 0.25 6.22
C MET A 119 16.21 0.83 4.95
N LYS A 120 15.63 -0.06 4.16
CA LYS A 120 15.05 0.17 2.84
C LYS A 120 13.94 -0.84 2.57
N VAL A 121 12.88 -0.48 1.85
CA VAL A 121 11.86 -1.43 1.37
C VAL A 121 11.48 -1.16 -0.08
N ALA A 122 11.24 -2.24 -0.83
CA ALA A 122 10.70 -2.22 -2.19
C ALA A 122 9.37 -2.98 -2.19
N ILE A 123 8.31 -2.33 -2.64
CA ILE A 123 6.94 -2.86 -2.57
C ILE A 123 6.30 -2.76 -3.94
N ASN A 124 5.77 -3.87 -4.44
CA ASN A 124 4.93 -3.89 -5.65
C ASN A 124 3.46 -3.98 -5.24
N ALA A 125 2.69 -2.96 -5.59
CA ALA A 125 1.25 -2.87 -5.28
C ALA A 125 0.42 -3.03 -6.56
N SER A 126 -0.44 -4.05 -6.60
CA SER A 126 -1.33 -4.32 -7.75
C SER A 126 -2.58 -3.45 -7.74
#